data_AF-A0A8J3IBE8-F1
#
_entry.id   AF-A0A8J3IBE8-F1
#
_cell.length_a   1.000
_cell.length_b   1.000
_cell.length_c   1.000
_cell.angle_alpha   90.00
_cell.angle_beta   90.00
_cell.angle_gamma   90.00
#
_symmetry.space_group_name_H-M   'P 1'
#
loop_
_entity.id
_entity.type
_entity.pdbx_description
1 polymer ?
#
loop_
_entity_poly.entity_id
_entity_poly.type
_entity_poly.pdbx_seq_one_letter_code
_entity_poly.pdbx_strand_id
1 'polypeptide(L)'
;MKHCGAARWAYNYGLRRKQEEYKAGRKTPSAIDLHREINALKQRDIPWAYEVSKCALQEALRDVDSAFGHFLRKCRLKKEGLWKGKCGYPRFKSKKKAIGGARFTGAIKVSPDALQLPRLGLLKLKERGYLPMNVKIGSATISEKAGRWSVSVCFHREQPEPIPATGAAIGVDVGRKMMAVVSDGRMFDNPKALRKKITALKRTSRWHSRKVKGSNNQKKAQRR
;
A
#
# COMPACT_ATOMS: atom_id res chain seq x y z
N MET A 1 -9.15 -10.49 -10.21
CA MET A 1 -7.79 -10.39 -10.78
C MET A 1 -6.86 -11.42 -10.14
N LYS A 2 -6.27 -12.33 -10.94
CA LYS A 2 -5.41 -13.44 -10.45
C LYS A 2 -4.16 -12.93 -9.71
N HIS A 3 -3.52 -11.87 -10.22
CA HIS A 3 -2.33 -11.23 -9.63
C HIS A 3 -2.48 -10.82 -8.16
N CYS A 4 -3.58 -10.17 -7.77
CA CYS A 4 -3.82 -9.79 -6.36
C CYS A 4 -4.04 -11.00 -5.45
N GLY A 5 -4.63 -12.08 -5.99
CA GLY A 5 -4.74 -13.36 -5.31
C GLY A 5 -3.37 -13.98 -5.04
N ALA A 6 -2.52 -14.02 -6.07
CA ALA A 6 -1.16 -14.51 -6.00
C ALA A 6 -0.30 -13.73 -4.99
N ALA A 7 -0.32 -12.39 -5.06
CA ALA A 7 0.43 -11.53 -4.15
C ALA A 7 0.02 -11.76 -2.68
N ARG A 8 -1.28 -11.91 -2.42
CA ARG A 8 -1.76 -12.21 -1.07
C ARG A 8 -1.36 -13.60 -0.60
N TRP A 9 -1.45 -14.60 -1.47
CA TRP A 9 -1.02 -15.96 -1.15
C TRP A 9 0.48 -15.97 -0.79
N ALA A 10 1.34 -15.35 -1.60
CA ALA A 10 2.78 -15.27 -1.34
C ALA A 10 3.10 -14.54 -0.03
N TYR A 11 2.43 -13.41 0.23
CA TYR A 11 2.57 -12.68 1.49
C TYR A 11 2.21 -13.57 2.68
N ASN A 12 1.09 -14.29 2.62
CA ASN A 12 0.65 -15.16 3.70
C ASN A 12 1.57 -16.38 3.87
N TYR A 13 2.03 -16.98 2.77
CA TYR A 13 3.00 -18.07 2.79
C TYR A 13 4.30 -17.62 3.50
N GLY A 14 4.87 -16.49 3.06
CA GLY A 14 6.09 -15.94 3.66
C GLY A 14 5.91 -15.55 5.12
N LEU A 15 4.74 -15.00 5.49
CA LEU A 15 4.44 -14.68 6.88
C LEU A 15 4.40 -15.93 7.75
N ARG A 16 3.76 -17.01 7.27
CA ARG A 16 3.69 -18.28 7.99
C ARG A 16 5.09 -18.86 8.20
N ARG A 17 5.91 -18.94 7.15
CA ARG A 17 7.30 -19.43 7.23
C ARG A 17 8.12 -18.61 8.24
N LYS A 18 8.03 -17.28 8.18
CA LYS A 18 8.71 -16.40 9.17
C LYS A 18 8.20 -16.60 10.59
N GLN A 19 6.90 -16.81 10.78
CA GLN A 19 6.30 -17.10 12.09
C GLN A 19 6.80 -18.42 12.67
N GLU A 20 6.90 -19.48 11.85
CA GLU A 20 7.42 -20.79 12.25
C GLU A 20 8.87 -20.68 12.71
N GLU A 21 9.76 -20.10 11.90
CA GLU A 21 11.18 -19.95 12.24
C GLU A 21 11.39 -19.05 13.46
N TYR A 22 10.61 -17.96 13.57
CA TYR A 22 10.68 -17.06 14.72
C TYR A 22 10.25 -17.74 16.02
N LYS A 23 9.19 -18.57 15.99
CA LYS A 23 8.75 -19.35 17.16
C LYS A 23 9.75 -20.43 17.55
N ALA A 24 10.46 -21.00 16.58
CA ALA A 24 11.54 -21.96 16.80
C ALA A 24 12.85 -21.29 17.30
N GLY A 25 12.89 -19.97 17.48
CA GLY A 25 14.09 -19.24 17.87
C GLY A 25 15.17 -19.16 16.77
N ARG A 26 14.83 -19.53 15.53
CA ARG A 26 15.75 -19.54 14.39
C ARG A 26 15.69 -18.23 13.61
N LYS A 27 16.72 -18.00 12.78
CA LYS A 27 16.79 -16.84 11.88
C LYS A 27 15.65 -16.93 10.87
N THR A 28 14.83 -15.87 10.78
CA THR A 28 13.73 -15.85 9.81
C THR A 28 14.26 -15.72 8.37
N PRO A 29 13.67 -16.41 7.40
CA PRO A 29 14.14 -16.41 6.00
C PRO A 29 13.98 -15.02 5.39
N SER A 30 14.91 -14.62 4.52
CA SER A 30 14.81 -13.35 3.77
C SER A 30 13.77 -13.44 2.64
N ALA A 31 13.43 -12.30 2.04
CA ALA A 31 12.61 -12.29 0.83
C ALA A 31 13.20 -13.15 -0.32
N ILE A 32 14.54 -13.25 -0.39
CA ILE A 32 15.23 -14.03 -1.41
C ILE A 32 15.07 -15.53 -1.11
N ASP A 33 15.25 -15.95 0.14
CA ASP A 33 15.10 -17.36 0.53
C ASP A 33 13.68 -17.84 0.27
N LEU A 34 12.68 -17.04 0.68
CA LEU A 34 11.26 -17.33 0.42
C LEU A 34 10.94 -17.38 -1.08
N HIS A 35 11.64 -16.57 -1.90
CA HIS A 35 11.46 -16.61 -3.34
C HIS A 35 12.03 -17.88 -3.96
N ARG A 36 13.16 -18.40 -3.44
CA ARG A 36 13.70 -19.72 -3.85
C ARG A 36 12.72 -20.84 -3.47
N GLU A 37 12.19 -20.82 -2.25
CA GLU A 37 11.16 -21.78 -1.80
C GLU A 37 9.95 -21.77 -2.74
N ILE A 38 9.39 -20.59 -3.04
CA ILE A 38 8.25 -20.47 -3.95
C ILE A 38 8.58 -20.95 -5.37
N ASN A 39 9.79 -20.70 -5.87
CA ASN A 39 10.18 -21.19 -7.20
C ASN A 39 10.22 -22.72 -7.27
N ALA A 40 10.65 -23.41 -6.21
CA ALA A 40 10.56 -24.87 -6.13
C ALA A 40 9.10 -25.35 -6.10
N LEU A 41 8.23 -24.65 -5.37
CA LEU A 41 6.80 -24.98 -5.29
C LEU A 41 6.05 -24.75 -6.61
N LYS A 42 6.48 -23.78 -7.44
CA LYS A 42 5.81 -23.45 -8.72
C LYS A 42 5.65 -24.64 -9.64
N GLN A 43 6.64 -25.52 -9.68
CA GLN A 43 6.66 -26.68 -10.57
C GLN A 43 5.77 -27.82 -10.06
N ARG A 44 5.50 -27.88 -8.75
CA ARG A 44 4.84 -29.03 -8.11
C ARG A 44 3.45 -28.68 -7.58
N ASP A 45 3.38 -27.68 -6.70
CA ASP A 45 2.21 -27.44 -5.84
C ASP A 45 1.38 -26.22 -6.25
N ILE A 46 1.97 -25.28 -6.99
CA ILE A 46 1.30 -24.01 -7.37
C ILE A 46 1.47 -23.67 -8.87
N PRO A 47 1.09 -24.56 -9.81
CA PRO A 47 1.25 -24.31 -11.24
C PRO A 47 0.51 -23.05 -11.73
N TRP A 48 -0.58 -22.66 -11.06
CA TRP A 48 -1.30 -21.41 -11.33
C TRP A 48 -0.42 -20.15 -11.21
N ALA A 49 0.72 -20.22 -10.53
CA ALA A 49 1.66 -19.12 -10.38
C ALA A 49 2.31 -18.68 -11.71
N TYR A 50 2.33 -19.55 -12.74
CA TYR A 50 2.83 -19.20 -14.07
C TYR A 50 1.87 -18.29 -14.86
N GLU A 51 0.59 -18.25 -14.48
CA GLU A 51 -0.41 -17.38 -15.11
C GLU A 51 -0.30 -15.91 -14.71
N VAL A 52 0.49 -15.60 -13.67
CA VAL A 52 0.67 -14.25 -13.14
C VAL A 52 2.08 -13.74 -13.36
N SER A 53 2.24 -12.42 -13.42
CA SER A 53 3.56 -11.80 -13.38
C SER A 53 4.34 -12.21 -12.13
N LYS A 54 5.62 -12.58 -12.32
CA LYS A 54 6.56 -12.88 -11.23
C LYS A 54 6.61 -11.78 -10.17
N CYS A 55 6.43 -10.52 -10.58
CA CYS A 55 6.45 -9.36 -9.70
C CYS A 55 5.39 -9.47 -8.60
N ALA A 56 4.21 -10.02 -8.90
CA ALA A 56 3.12 -10.11 -7.92
C ALA A 56 3.51 -10.96 -6.71
N LEU A 57 4.24 -12.07 -6.94
CA LEU A 57 4.74 -12.95 -5.87
C LEU A 57 5.97 -12.34 -5.20
N GLN A 58 6.96 -11.92 -5.98
CA GLN A 58 8.24 -11.43 -5.48
C GLN A 58 8.08 -10.17 -4.61
N GLU A 59 7.29 -9.21 -5.06
CA GLU A 59 7.04 -7.97 -4.32
C GLU A 59 6.25 -8.21 -3.04
N ALA A 60 5.35 -9.20 -3.03
CA ALA A 60 4.64 -9.57 -1.82
C ALA A 60 5.55 -10.23 -0.76
N LEU A 61 6.59 -10.95 -1.19
CA LEU A 61 7.61 -11.49 -0.30
C LEU A 61 8.51 -10.39 0.27
N ARG A 62 8.88 -9.41 -0.55
CA ARG A 62 9.59 -8.21 -0.08
C ARG A 62 8.77 -7.44 0.95
N ASP A 63 7.47 -7.29 0.72
CA ASP A 63 6.57 -6.61 1.67
C ASP A 63 6.52 -7.29 3.03
N VAL A 64 6.42 -8.63 3.07
CA VAL A 64 6.38 -9.35 4.35
C VAL A 64 7.74 -9.32 5.05
N ASP A 65 8.82 -9.36 4.29
CA ASP A 65 10.18 -9.23 4.82
C ASP A 65 10.41 -7.86 5.46
N SER A 66 10.09 -6.78 4.75
CA SER A 66 10.14 -5.42 5.31
C SER A 66 9.21 -5.25 6.52
N ALA A 67 7.98 -5.79 6.46
CA ALA A 67 7.05 -5.72 7.59
C ALA A 67 7.58 -6.44 8.83
N PHE A 68 8.19 -7.61 8.65
CA PHE A 68 8.79 -8.36 9.75
C PHE A 68 10.06 -7.69 10.30
N GLY A 69 10.92 -7.16 9.42
CA GLY A 69 12.09 -6.37 9.82
C GLY A 69 11.69 -5.11 10.60
N HIS A 70 10.63 -4.43 10.20
CA HIS A 70 10.08 -3.29 10.97
C HIS A 70 9.57 -3.71 12.35
N PHE A 71 8.91 -4.86 12.47
CA PHE A 71 8.50 -5.41 13.75
C PHE A 71 9.71 -5.67 14.66
N LEU A 72 10.73 -6.37 14.17
CA LEU A 72 11.94 -6.67 14.93
C LEU A 72 12.69 -5.40 15.36
N ARG A 73 12.83 -4.44 14.44
CA ARG A 73 13.44 -3.13 14.73
C ARG A 73 12.71 -2.40 15.86
N LYS A 74 11.37 -2.38 15.83
CA LYS A 74 10.58 -1.75 16.90
C LYS A 74 10.68 -2.50 18.22
N CYS A 75 10.75 -3.84 18.20
CA CYS A 75 11.01 -4.63 19.41
C CYS A 75 12.36 -4.29 20.03
N ARG A 76 13.40 -4.13 19.21
CA ARG A 76 14.73 -3.69 19.67
C ARG A 76 14.68 -2.28 20.29
N LEU A 77 14.16 -1.30 19.55
CA LEU A 77 14.02 0.09 20.04
C LEU A 77 13.17 0.19 21.31
N LYS A 78 12.18 -0.70 21.48
CA LYS A 78 11.36 -0.75 22.69
C LYS A 78 12.15 -1.27 23.89
N LYS A 79 13.00 -2.27 23.70
CA LYS A 79 13.92 -2.75 24.76
C LYS A 79 14.92 -1.66 25.17
N GLU A 80 15.36 -0.85 24.21
CA GLU A 80 16.26 0.30 24.41
C GLU A 80 15.56 1.55 24.97
N GLY A 81 14.25 1.51 25.25
CA GLY A 81 13.49 2.67 25.76
C GLY A 81 13.18 3.77 24.72
N LEU A 82 13.67 3.64 23.49
CA LEU A 82 13.50 4.60 22.38
C LEU A 82 12.15 4.50 21.66
N TRP A 83 11.31 3.52 22.00
CA TRP A 83 10.00 3.32 21.39
C TRP A 83 8.88 3.09 22.42
N LYS A 84 7.99 4.08 22.54
CA LYS A 84 6.84 4.07 23.47
C LYS A 84 5.57 3.40 22.91
N GLY A 85 5.55 3.05 21.62
CA GLY A 85 4.38 2.48 20.94
C GLY A 85 4.30 0.95 20.95
N LYS A 86 3.24 0.40 20.36
CA LYS A 86 3.17 -1.04 20.02
C LYS A 86 4.15 -1.35 18.88
N CYS A 87 4.88 -2.46 18.96
CA CYS A 87 5.80 -2.87 17.88
C CYS A 87 5.03 -3.21 16.60
N GLY A 88 3.84 -3.81 16.76
CA GLY A 88 2.94 -4.16 15.66
C GLY A 88 3.41 -5.41 14.92
N TYR A 89 2.78 -6.55 15.18
CA TYR A 89 3.10 -7.80 14.52
C TYR A 89 2.48 -7.87 13.11
N PRO A 90 3.20 -8.37 12.08
CA PRO A 90 2.62 -8.54 10.76
C PRO A 90 1.44 -9.53 10.80
N ARG A 91 0.37 -9.22 10.06
CA ARG A 91 -0.87 -10.02 10.03
C ARG A 91 -1.15 -10.58 8.65
N PHE A 92 -1.78 -11.74 8.61
CA PHE A 92 -2.24 -12.34 7.35
C PHE A 92 -3.19 -11.40 6.59
N LYS A 93 -3.00 -11.32 5.28
CA LYS A 93 -3.87 -10.59 4.36
C LYS A 93 -5.14 -11.41 4.11
N SER A 94 -6.30 -10.77 4.23
CA SER A 94 -7.63 -11.40 4.09
C SER A 94 -8.33 -11.02 2.78
N LYS A 95 -9.15 -11.95 2.26
CA LYS A 95 -10.05 -11.76 1.11
C LYS A 95 -11.35 -11.02 1.49
N LYS A 96 -11.65 -10.88 2.78
CA LYS A 96 -12.98 -10.47 3.29
C LYS A 96 -13.32 -8.99 3.04
N LYS A 97 -12.30 -8.11 2.95
CA LYS A 97 -12.51 -6.65 2.84
C LYS A 97 -12.18 -6.08 1.45
N ALA A 98 -11.26 -6.72 0.74
CA ALA A 98 -10.82 -6.33 -0.59
C ALA A 98 -10.10 -7.52 -1.26
N ILE A 99 -10.06 -7.53 -2.60
CA ILE A 99 -9.27 -8.51 -3.36
C ILE A 99 -7.77 -8.36 -3.05
N GLY A 100 -7.35 -7.14 -2.69
CA GLY A 100 -5.99 -6.76 -2.32
C GLY A 100 -5.32 -5.94 -3.42
N GLY A 101 -3.99 -5.90 -3.40
CA GLY A 101 -3.20 -5.25 -4.43
C GLY A 101 -2.03 -6.13 -4.86
N ALA A 102 -1.52 -5.85 -6.06
CA ALA A 102 -0.33 -6.46 -6.62
C ALA A 102 0.59 -5.35 -7.13
N ARG A 103 1.87 -5.44 -6.76
CA ARG A 103 2.90 -4.53 -7.24
C ARG A 103 3.63 -5.14 -8.43
N PHE A 104 3.89 -4.29 -9.41
CA PHE A 104 4.60 -4.56 -10.64
C PHE A 104 5.84 -3.70 -10.68
N THR A 105 6.92 -4.26 -11.23
CA THR A 105 8.22 -3.62 -11.42
C THR A 105 8.76 -4.02 -12.79
N GLY A 106 9.76 -3.31 -13.29
CA GLY A 106 10.36 -3.58 -14.60
C GLY A 106 9.64 -2.85 -15.74
N ALA A 107 9.22 -3.59 -16.77
CA ALA A 107 8.65 -3.03 -18.00
C ALA A 107 7.26 -2.41 -17.79
N ILE A 108 7.24 -1.17 -17.31
CA ILE A 108 6.04 -0.35 -17.11
C ILE A 108 6.15 0.86 -18.03
N LYS A 109 5.13 1.10 -18.85
CA LYS A 109 5.06 2.28 -19.72
C LYS A 109 3.78 3.05 -19.44
N VAL A 110 3.89 4.36 -19.32
CA VAL A 110 2.73 5.27 -19.19
C VAL A 110 2.49 5.93 -20.54
N SER A 111 1.24 5.93 -20.95
CA SER A 111 0.70 6.62 -22.12
C SER A 111 -0.37 7.62 -21.66
N PRO A 112 -0.81 8.57 -22.50
CA PRO A 112 -1.73 9.64 -22.09
C PRO A 112 -3.02 9.16 -21.41
N ASP A 113 -3.56 8.03 -21.85
CA ASP A 113 -4.80 7.43 -21.39
C ASP A 113 -4.65 5.97 -20.94
N ALA A 114 -3.43 5.45 -20.84
CA ALA A 114 -3.19 4.04 -20.56
C ALA A 114 -1.89 3.75 -19.79
N LEU A 115 -1.85 2.58 -19.16
CA LEU A 115 -0.70 2.04 -18.45
C LEU A 115 -0.41 0.61 -18.92
N GLN A 116 0.77 0.38 -19.47
CA GLN A 116 1.25 -0.96 -19.82
C GLN A 116 1.90 -1.61 -18.60
N LEU A 117 1.48 -2.83 -18.26
CA LEU A 117 2.06 -3.61 -17.17
C LEU A 117 2.50 -5.02 -17.61
N PRO A 118 3.52 -5.61 -16.94
CA PRO A 118 3.98 -6.96 -17.24
C PRO A 118 2.85 -7.98 -17.07
N ARG A 119 2.65 -8.86 -18.07
CA ARG A 119 1.60 -9.90 -18.15
C ARG A 119 0.13 -9.41 -18.11
N LEU A 120 -0.12 -8.16 -17.77
CA LEU A 120 -1.46 -7.58 -17.75
C LEU A 120 -1.81 -6.82 -19.04
N GLY A 121 -0.80 -6.45 -19.82
CA GLY A 121 -1.03 -5.71 -21.05
C GLY A 121 -1.32 -4.23 -20.79
N LEU A 122 -2.00 -3.63 -21.76
CA LEU A 122 -2.35 -2.22 -21.77
C LEU A 122 -3.65 -2.00 -21.00
N LEU A 123 -3.61 -1.16 -19.96
CA LEU A 123 -4.76 -0.84 -19.13
C LEU A 123 -5.21 0.59 -19.39
N LYS A 124 -6.45 0.76 -19.84
CA LYS A 124 -7.04 2.09 -20.03
C LYS A 124 -7.33 2.76 -18.69
N LEU A 125 -6.89 4.00 -18.53
CA LEU A 125 -7.09 4.81 -17.34
C LEU A 125 -8.36 5.67 -17.46
N LYS A 126 -9.06 5.83 -16.34
CA LYS A 126 -10.21 6.73 -16.25
C LYS A 126 -9.77 8.19 -16.14
N GLU A 127 -8.81 8.44 -15.27
CA GLU A 127 -8.16 9.75 -15.09
C GLU A 127 -6.98 9.82 -16.07
N ARG A 128 -6.87 10.92 -16.82
CA ARG A 128 -5.94 11.07 -17.95
C ARG A 128 -4.99 12.24 -17.73
N GLY A 129 -3.80 12.18 -18.35
CA GLY A 129 -2.88 13.31 -18.45
C GLY A 129 -2.14 13.74 -17.18
N TYR A 130 -2.36 13.09 -16.03
CA TYR A 130 -1.70 13.45 -14.77
C TYR A 130 -0.49 12.57 -14.42
N LEU A 131 -0.40 11.37 -15.01
CA LEU A 131 0.76 10.50 -14.80
C LEU A 131 1.93 11.01 -15.64
N PRO A 132 3.12 11.15 -15.06
CA PRO A 132 4.28 11.61 -15.80
C PRO A 132 4.66 10.58 -16.87
N MET A 133 4.85 11.08 -18.08
CA MET A 133 5.36 10.33 -19.22
C MET A 133 6.86 10.53 -19.33
N ASN A 134 7.56 9.62 -20.00
CA ASN A 134 9.01 9.70 -20.26
C ASN A 134 9.89 9.79 -18.99
N VAL A 135 9.39 9.30 -17.86
CA VAL A 135 10.15 9.21 -16.60
C VAL A 135 10.48 7.76 -16.24
N LYS A 136 11.54 7.58 -15.46
CA LYS A 136 11.91 6.27 -14.93
C LYS A 136 10.92 5.80 -13.88
N ILE A 137 10.01 4.92 -14.28
CA ILE A 137 9.03 4.29 -13.38
C ILE A 137 9.73 3.24 -12.52
N GLY A 138 9.61 3.36 -11.20
CA GLY A 138 10.11 2.38 -10.24
C GLY A 138 9.14 1.22 -10.03
N SER A 139 7.87 1.52 -9.78
CA SER A 139 6.85 0.48 -9.60
C SER A 139 5.43 0.98 -9.89
N ALA A 140 4.53 0.05 -10.17
CA ALA A 140 3.10 0.32 -10.24
C ALA A 140 2.35 -0.68 -9.35
N THR A 141 1.49 -0.19 -8.46
CA THR A 141 0.65 -1.03 -7.61
C THR A 141 -0.80 -0.90 -8.04
N ILE A 142 -1.37 -2.01 -8.51
CA ILE A 142 -2.81 -2.11 -8.73
C ILE A 142 -3.45 -2.55 -7.43
N SER A 143 -4.53 -1.89 -7.03
CA SER A 143 -5.34 -2.31 -5.88
C SER A 143 -6.83 -2.16 -6.14
N GLU A 144 -7.61 -3.06 -5.53
CA GLU A 144 -9.06 -2.96 -5.51
C GLU A 144 -9.54 -2.58 -4.11
N LYS A 145 -10.45 -1.60 -4.05
CA LYS A 145 -11.13 -1.23 -2.81
C LYS A 145 -12.57 -0.82 -3.12
N ALA A 146 -13.52 -1.44 -2.43
CA ALA A 146 -14.96 -1.16 -2.55
C ALA A 146 -15.49 -1.23 -4.00
N GLY A 147 -15.01 -2.22 -4.77
CA GLY A 147 -15.37 -2.45 -6.17
C GLY A 147 -14.66 -1.52 -7.16
N ARG A 148 -13.75 -0.64 -6.70
CA ARG A 148 -13.01 0.28 -7.55
C ARG A 148 -11.54 -0.12 -7.63
N TRP A 149 -11.04 -0.17 -8.87
CA TRP A 149 -9.63 -0.39 -9.15
C TRP A 149 -8.91 0.94 -9.21
N SER A 150 -7.74 0.99 -8.60
CA SER A 150 -6.80 2.11 -8.70
C SER A 150 -5.39 1.62 -8.97
N VAL A 151 -4.61 2.50 -9.58
CA VAL A 151 -3.19 2.32 -9.84
C VAL A 151 -2.44 3.41 -9.06
N SER A 152 -1.38 3.01 -8.37
CA SER A 152 -0.38 3.93 -7.82
C SER A 152 0.94 3.71 -8.54
N VAL A 153 1.47 4.74 -9.18
CA VAL A 153 2.74 4.69 -9.91
C VAL A 153 3.80 5.45 -9.11
N CYS A 154 4.88 4.76 -8.78
CA CYS A 154 6.07 5.35 -8.20
C CYS A 154 7.11 5.55 -9.31
N PHE A 155 7.59 6.78 -9.46
CA PHE A 155 8.57 7.17 -10.47
C PHE A 155 9.65 8.03 -9.83
N HIS A 156 10.83 8.03 -10.45
CA HIS A 156 11.92 8.90 -10.05
C HIS A 156 11.75 10.23 -10.76
N ARG A 157 11.91 11.32 -10.01
CA ARG A 157 11.96 12.68 -10.52
C ARG A 157 13.23 13.31 -9.98
N GLU A 158 13.97 13.99 -10.84
CA GLU A 158 15.06 14.83 -10.39
C GLU A 158 14.48 15.92 -9.48
N GLN A 159 15.10 16.06 -8.31
CA GLN A 159 14.75 17.12 -7.39
C GLN A 159 15.40 18.39 -7.93
N PRO A 160 14.62 19.46 -8.19
CA PRO A 160 15.22 20.73 -8.59
C PRO A 160 16.20 21.18 -7.49
N GLU A 161 17.28 21.84 -7.89
CA GLU A 161 18.21 22.42 -6.92
C GLU A 161 17.45 23.34 -5.96
N PRO A 162 17.76 23.26 -4.65
CA PRO A 162 17.16 24.16 -3.69
C PRO A 162 17.53 25.60 -4.07
N ILE A 163 16.51 26.46 -4.14
CA ILE A 163 16.71 27.89 -4.33
C ILE A 163 17.61 28.40 -3.18
N PRO A 164 18.61 29.27 -3.45
CA PRO A 164 19.47 29.82 -2.42
C PRO A 164 18.66 30.37 -1.24
N ALA A 165 19.08 30.02 -0.02
CA ALA A 165 18.40 30.50 1.18
C ALA A 165 18.52 32.02 1.25
N THR A 166 17.40 32.70 1.43
CA THR A 166 17.35 34.17 1.56
C THR A 166 17.83 34.67 2.94
N GLY A 167 18.16 33.77 3.87
CA GLY A 167 18.45 34.09 5.28
C GLY A 167 17.21 34.42 6.12
N ALA A 168 16.05 34.60 5.51
CA ALA A 168 14.80 34.86 6.21
C ALA A 168 14.24 33.58 6.85
N ALA A 169 14.00 33.62 8.15
CA ALA A 169 13.29 32.58 8.87
C ALA A 169 11.83 32.99 9.06
N ILE A 170 10.92 32.05 8.80
CA ILE A 170 9.49 32.25 8.94
C ILE A 170 8.94 31.21 9.92
N GLY A 171 8.29 31.69 10.98
CA GLY A 171 7.56 30.83 11.90
C GLY A 171 6.24 30.40 11.28
N VAL A 172 5.94 29.10 11.30
CA VAL A 172 4.67 28.54 10.81
C VAL A 172 3.95 27.87 11.98
N ASP A 173 2.86 28.48 12.44
CA ASP A 173 1.96 27.90 13.43
C ASP A 173 0.79 27.17 12.73
N VAL A 174 0.63 25.88 12.99
CA VAL A 174 -0.40 25.04 12.37
C VAL A 174 -1.54 24.77 13.34
N GLY A 175 -2.75 25.19 12.98
CA GLY A 175 -3.88 25.24 13.90
C GLY A 175 -5.13 24.45 13.48
N ARG A 176 -6.11 24.43 14.39
CA ARG A 176 -7.46 23.89 14.10
C ARG A 176 -8.39 24.94 13.47
N LYS A 177 -8.19 26.22 13.79
CA LYS A 177 -8.97 27.34 13.24
C LYS A 177 -8.48 27.69 11.83
N MET A 178 -7.19 27.99 11.71
CA MET A 178 -6.45 28.23 10.47
C MET A 178 -5.57 27.03 10.14
N MET A 179 -5.32 26.74 8.87
CA MET A 179 -4.40 25.67 8.46
C MET A 179 -2.98 26.00 8.88
N ALA A 180 -2.55 27.23 8.58
CA ALA A 180 -1.27 27.78 8.98
C ALA A 180 -1.38 29.29 9.18
N VAL A 181 -0.70 29.82 10.20
CA VAL A 181 -0.46 31.25 10.39
C VAL A 181 1.04 31.46 10.35
N VAL A 182 1.45 32.46 9.58
CA VAL A 182 2.84 32.76 9.30
C VAL A 182 3.25 33.99 10.09
N SER A 183 4.49 34.04 10.58
CA SER A 183 5.01 35.18 11.36
C SER A 183 4.97 36.53 10.62
N ASP A 184 4.85 36.52 9.29
CA ASP A 184 4.67 37.72 8.46
C ASP A 184 3.20 38.15 8.29
N GLY A 185 2.29 37.56 9.07
CA GLY A 185 0.87 37.89 9.07
C GLY A 185 0.04 37.15 8.01
N ARG A 186 0.65 36.37 7.11
CA ARG A 186 -0.11 35.54 6.16
C ARG A 186 -0.90 34.47 6.90
N MET A 187 -2.16 34.29 6.51
CA MET A 187 -3.03 33.30 7.10
C MET A 187 -3.59 32.38 6.02
N PHE A 188 -3.53 31.07 6.27
CA PHE A 188 -4.05 30.05 5.37
C PHE A 188 -5.29 29.40 5.98
N ASP A 189 -6.39 29.43 5.24
CA ASP A 189 -7.67 28.87 5.69
C ASP A 189 -7.62 27.35 5.88
N ASN A 190 -8.32 26.87 6.91
CA ASN A 190 -8.49 25.44 7.13
C ASN A 190 -9.70 24.91 6.34
N PRO A 191 -9.52 24.04 5.33
CA PRO A 191 -10.64 23.49 4.55
C PRO A 191 -11.56 22.56 5.36
N LYS A 192 -11.17 22.18 6.59
CA LYS A 192 -11.91 21.30 7.53
C LYS A 192 -12.38 19.99 6.87
N ALA A 193 -11.62 19.49 5.90
CA ALA A 193 -11.96 18.32 5.08
C ALA A 193 -12.19 17.07 5.94
N LEU A 194 -11.35 16.85 6.96
CA LEU A 194 -11.48 15.73 7.89
C LEU A 194 -12.84 15.72 8.60
N ARG A 195 -13.28 16.87 9.13
CA ARG A 195 -14.56 16.99 9.83
C ARG A 195 -15.73 16.64 8.91
N LYS A 196 -15.74 17.18 7.67
CA LYS A 196 -16.76 16.87 6.66
C LYS A 196 -16.79 15.36 6.34
N LYS A 197 -15.63 14.74 6.11
CA LYS A 197 -15.52 13.32 5.78
C LYS A 197 -15.90 12.40 6.94
N ILE A 198 -15.55 12.73 8.19
CA ILE A 198 -15.97 11.98 9.38
C ILE A 198 -17.48 12.02 9.55
N THR A 199 -18.11 13.18 9.37
CA THR A 199 -19.58 13.30 9.47
C THR A 199 -20.26 12.44 8.41
N ALA A 200 -19.78 12.46 7.17
CA ALA A 200 -20.27 11.59 6.10
C ALA A 200 -20.10 10.10 6.45
N LEU A 201 -18.92 9.70 6.94
CA LEU A 201 -18.62 8.34 7.36
C LEU A 201 -19.52 7.86 8.51
N LYS A 202 -19.79 8.72 9.50
CA LYS A 202 -20.71 8.40 10.61
C LYS A 202 -22.13 8.14 10.08
N ARG A 203 -22.61 8.96 9.15
CA ARG A 203 -23.93 8.79 8.53
C ARG A 203 -24.02 7.47 7.76
N THR A 204 -23.04 7.16 6.91
CA THR A 204 -23.03 5.90 6.14
C THR A 204 -22.87 4.67 7.04
N SER A 205 -22.04 4.74 8.08
CA SER A 205 -21.86 3.67 9.06
C SER A 205 -23.16 3.36 9.83
N ARG A 206 -23.89 4.38 10.31
CA ARG A 206 -25.21 4.21 10.94
C ARG A 206 -26.20 3.56 10.00
N TRP A 207 -26.23 4.01 8.73
CA TRP A 207 -27.13 3.44 7.72
C TRP A 207 -26.81 1.97 7.43
N HIS A 208 -25.53 1.59 7.36
CA HIS A 208 -25.09 0.20 7.22
C HIS A 208 -25.47 -0.65 8.44
N SER A 209 -25.29 -0.15 9.65
CA SER A 209 -25.60 -0.88 10.89
C SER A 209 -27.09 -1.20 11.04
N ARG A 210 -27.97 -0.39 10.45
CA ARG A 210 -29.42 -0.61 10.44
C ARG A 210 -29.87 -1.62 9.37
N LYS A 211 -28.98 -2.12 8.52
CA LYS A 211 -29.32 -3.14 7.52
C LYS A 211 -29.35 -4.53 8.14
N VAL A 212 -30.32 -5.34 7.73
CA VAL A 212 -30.42 -6.75 8.11
C VAL A 212 -29.13 -7.48 7.76
N LYS A 213 -28.56 -8.18 8.75
CA LYS A 213 -27.29 -8.90 8.61
C LYS A 213 -27.39 -9.95 7.51
N GLY A 214 -26.41 -9.98 6.61
CA GLY A 214 -26.37 -10.92 5.48
C GLY A 214 -27.15 -10.49 4.24
N SER A 215 -28.04 -9.49 4.35
CA SER A 215 -28.86 -9.02 3.22
C SER A 215 -28.04 -8.39 2.09
N ASN A 216 -28.58 -8.43 0.87
CA ASN A 216 -27.99 -7.75 -0.29
C ASN A 216 -27.93 -6.23 -0.08
N ASN A 217 -28.87 -5.66 0.67
CA ASN A 217 -28.88 -4.25 1.06
C ASN A 217 -27.73 -3.89 2.01
N GLN A 218 -27.35 -4.79 2.92
CA GLN A 218 -26.16 -4.60 3.76
C GLN A 218 -24.89 -4.62 2.90
N LYS A 219 -24.76 -5.59 1.99
CA LYS A 219 -23.62 -5.68 1.06
C LYS A 219 -23.49 -4.43 0.18
N LYS A 220 -24.63 -3.88 -0.29
CA LYS A 220 -24.66 -2.61 -1.05
C LYS A 220 -24.25 -1.42 -0.19
N ALA A 221 -24.71 -1.37 1.06
CA ALA A 221 -24.34 -0.33 2.01
C ALA A 221 -22.85 -0.37 2.41
N GLN A 222 -22.25 -1.55 2.47
CA GLN A 222 -20.83 -1.73 2.78
C GLN A 222 -19.90 -1.16 1.70
N ARG A 223 -20.39 -1.08 0.45
CA ARG A 223 -19.63 -0.58 -0.72
C ARG A 223 -19.76 0.95 -0.91
N ARG A 224 -20.67 1.60 -0.17
CA ARG A 224 -20.91 3.05 -0.20
C ARG A 224 -19.95 3.77 0.73
#